data_AF-A0A9C7G6R8-F1
#
_entry.id   AF-A0A9C7G6R8-F1
#
_cell.length_a   1.000
_cell.length_b   1.000
_cell.length_c   1.000
_cell.angle_alpha   90.00
_cell.angle_beta   90.00
_cell.angle_gamma   90.00
#
_symmetry.space_group_name_H-M   'P 1'
#
loop_
_entity.id
_entity.type
_entity.pdbx_description
1 polymer ?
#
loop_
_entity_poly.entity_id
_entity_poly.type
_entity_poly.pdbx_seq_one_letter_code
_entity_poly.pdbx_strand_id
1 'polypeptide(L)'
;MTHTAFLLLFGPYVVITVWFFYLSKGKFLLYALINFIADLIYAFPIKALLKRFDIFELKVKSINFFLLIFADALLIFGFQKVIEKLYPITQDKLPEG
;
A
#
# COMPACT_ATOMS: atom_id res chain seq x y z
N MET A 1 24.95 0.63 4.33
CA MET A 1 23.68 1.23 4.82
C MET A 1 22.53 1.12 3.80
N THR A 2 22.52 0.12 2.89
CA THR A 2 21.45 -0.04 1.88
C THR A 2 20.43 -1.11 2.24
N HIS A 3 20.82 -2.12 3.03
CA HIS A 3 19.95 -3.24 3.41
C HIS A 3 18.81 -2.85 4.37
N THR A 4 19.03 -1.91 5.29
CA THR A 4 18.01 -1.44 6.24
C THR A 4 16.91 -0.61 5.60
N ALA A 5 17.24 0.20 4.60
CA ALA A 5 16.25 1.00 3.85
C ALA A 5 15.29 0.09 3.06
N PHE A 6 15.80 -0.99 2.46
CA PHE A 6 14.98 -1.93 1.71
C PHE A 6 13.99 -2.68 2.61
N LEU A 7 14.44 -3.14 3.80
CA LEU A 7 13.58 -3.80 4.78
C LEU A 7 12.49 -2.87 5.34
N LEU A 8 12.83 -1.61 5.60
CA LEU A 8 11.89 -0.61 6.10
C LEU A 8 10.89 -0.14 5.03
N LEU A 9 11.28 -0.18 3.75
CA LEU A 9 10.42 0.23 2.65
C LEU A 9 9.50 -0.93 2.24
N PHE A 10 10.05 -2.10 1.91
CA PHE A 10 9.27 -3.22 1.37
C PHE A 10 8.49 -3.99 2.44
N GLY A 11 9.00 -4.12 3.66
CA GLY A 11 8.30 -4.87 4.71
C GLY A 11 7.02 -4.17 5.15
N PRO A 12 7.12 -3.02 5.82
CA PRO A 12 5.97 -2.26 6.29
C PRO A 12 5.01 -1.86 5.17
N TYR A 13 5.50 -1.35 4.02
CA TYR A 13 4.63 -0.89 2.94
C TYR A 13 3.75 -2.02 2.41
N VAL A 14 4.34 -3.17 2.04
CA VAL A 14 3.57 -4.29 1.49
C VAL A 14 2.56 -4.82 2.50
N VAL A 15 2.96 -4.99 3.76
CA VAL A 15 2.06 -5.47 4.82
C VAL A 15 0.89 -4.51 5.03
N ILE A 16 1.17 -3.21 5.08
CA ILE A 16 0.16 -2.16 5.26
C ILE A 16 -0.80 -2.12 4.05
N THR A 17 -0.28 -2.19 2.82
CA THR A 17 -1.10 -2.21 1.60
C THR A 17 -2.05 -3.41 1.58
N VAL A 18 -1.58 -4.62 1.90
CA VAL A 18 -2.43 -5.82 2.02
C VAL A 18 -3.49 -5.63 3.12
N TRP A 19 -3.12 -5.02 4.24
CA TRP A 19 -4.07 -4.76 5.32
C TRP A 19 -5.15 -3.74 4.91
N PHE A 20 -4.79 -2.71 4.14
CA PHE A 20 -5.75 -1.78 3.56
C PHE A 20 -6.69 -2.43 2.55
N PHE A 21 -6.24 -3.42 1.77
CA PHE A 21 -7.14 -4.25 0.98
C PHE A 21 -8.18 -4.94 1.84
N TYR A 22 -7.74 -5.59 2.92
CA TYR A 22 -8.65 -6.27 3.84
C TYR A 22 -9.68 -5.30 4.44
N LEU A 23 -9.23 -4.15 4.94
CA LEU A 23 -10.11 -3.11 5.50
C LEU A 23 -11.09 -2.54 4.47
N SER A 24 -10.67 -2.45 3.21
CA SER A 24 -11.53 -1.97 2.12
C SER A 24 -12.63 -2.93 1.71
N LYS A 25 -12.60 -4.19 2.20
CA LYS A 25 -13.53 -5.27 1.81
C LYS A 25 -13.64 -5.43 0.29
N GLY A 26 -12.55 -5.20 -0.44
CA GLY A 26 -12.49 -5.26 -1.90
C GLY A 26 -13.24 -4.15 -2.65
N LYS A 27 -13.68 -3.08 -1.97
CA LYS A 27 -14.37 -1.94 -2.57
C LYS A 27 -13.37 -0.87 -2.99
N PHE A 28 -13.36 -0.52 -4.27
CA PHE A 28 -12.39 0.43 -4.85
C PHE A 28 -12.38 1.79 -4.14
N LEU A 29 -13.54 2.43 -3.98
CA LEU A 29 -13.61 3.76 -3.36
C LEU A 29 -13.10 3.76 -1.91
N LEU A 30 -13.41 2.71 -1.16
CA LEU A 30 -12.95 2.58 0.23
C LEU A 30 -11.44 2.33 0.27
N TYR A 31 -10.93 1.48 -0.62
CA TYR A 31 -9.49 1.24 -0.76
C TYR A 31 -8.73 2.50 -1.14
N ALA A 32 -9.21 3.24 -2.16
CA ALA A 32 -8.61 4.48 -2.61
C ALA A 32 -8.60 5.54 -1.51
N LEU A 33 -9.69 5.68 -0.73
CA LEU A 33 -9.75 6.63 0.37
C LEU A 33 -8.78 6.28 1.51
N ILE A 34 -8.71 5.00 1.89
CA ILE A 34 -7.77 4.52 2.93
C ILE A 34 -6.33 4.79 2.50
N ASN A 35 -5.96 4.41 1.26
CA ASN A 35 -4.61 4.65 0.75
C ASN A 35 -4.33 6.14 0.59
N PHE A 36 -5.28 6.95 0.11
CA PHE A 36 -5.10 8.40 0.00
C PHE A 36 -4.69 9.03 1.34
N ILE A 37 -5.41 8.69 2.42
CA ILE A 37 -5.10 9.20 3.76
C ILE A 37 -3.75 8.66 4.25
N ALA A 38 -3.50 7.37 4.09
CA ALA A 38 -2.27 6.74 4.55
C ALA A 38 -1.03 7.24 3.81
N ASP A 39 -1.11 7.38 2.50
CA ASP A 39 -0.02 7.88 1.64
C ASP A 39 0.26 9.35 1.92
N LEU A 40 -0.78 10.14 2.25
CA LEU A 40 -0.61 11.52 2.69
C LEU A 40 0.13 11.57 4.04
N ILE A 41 -0.23 10.70 4.99
CA ILE A 41 0.51 10.53 6.24
C ILE A 41 1.95 10.05 5.98
N TYR A 42 2.16 9.16 5.01
CA TYR A 42 3.50 8.65 4.74
C TYR A 42 4.41 9.71 4.12
N ALA A 43 3.90 10.41 3.10
CA ALA A 43 4.68 11.34 2.31
C ALA A 43 5.01 12.66 3.03
N PHE A 44 4.19 13.06 4.00
CA PHE A 44 4.36 14.32 4.74
C PHE A 44 4.91 14.09 6.15
N PRO A 45 4.11 13.69 7.16
CA PRO A 45 4.61 13.61 8.54
C PRO A 45 5.64 12.49 8.74
N ILE A 46 5.42 11.27 8.21
CA ILE A 46 6.38 10.17 8.43
C ILE A 46 7.70 10.45 7.71
N LYS A 47 7.66 10.87 6.44
CA LYS A 47 8.88 11.26 5.70
C LYS A 47 9.66 12.37 6.41
N ALA A 48 8.99 13.38 6.95
CA ALA A 48 9.63 14.45 7.71
C ALA A 48 10.25 13.92 9.02
N LEU A 49 9.57 13.01 9.71
CA LEU A 49 10.06 12.38 10.94
C LEU A 49 11.29 11.50 10.69
N LEU A 50 11.28 10.69 9.63
CA LEU A 50 12.41 9.84 9.24
C LEU A 50 13.65 10.67 8.89
N LYS A 51 13.45 11.80 8.20
CA LYS A 51 14.52 12.76 7.91
C LYS A 51 15.07 13.39 9.20
N ARG A 52 14.21 13.70 10.17
CA ARG A 52 14.63 14.28 11.46
C ARG A 52 15.51 13.34 12.29
N PHE A 53 15.24 12.04 12.23
CA PHE A 53 16.02 11.02 12.95
C PHE A 53 17.23 10.50 12.16
N ASP A 54 17.53 11.09 11.00
CA ASP A 54 18.62 10.65 10.10
C ASP A 54 18.56 9.15 9.74
N ILE A 55 17.35 8.58 9.74
CA ILE A 55 17.14 7.17 9.42
C ILE A 55 17.27 6.98 7.90
N PHE A 56 16.63 7.87 7.15
CA PHE A 56 16.63 7.83 5.69
C PHE A 56 16.20 9.19 5.09
N GLU A 57 16.88 9.64 4.03
CA GLU A 57 16.49 10.83 3.27
C GLU A 57 16.08 10.48 1.83
N LEU A 58 14.79 10.68 1.52
CA LEU A 58 14.27 10.59 0.15
C LEU A 58 14.44 11.96 -0.55
N LYS A 59 15.34 12.03 -1.55
CA LYS A 59 15.61 13.23 -2.38
C LYS A 59 14.50 13.51 -3.42
N VAL A 60 13.24 13.32 -3.03
CA VAL A 60 12.06 13.55 -3.87
C VAL A 60 11.10 14.48 -3.12
N LYS A 61 10.45 15.39 -3.84
CA LYS A 61 9.41 16.26 -3.27
C LYS A 61 8.29 15.40 -2.68
N SER A 62 7.80 15.74 -1.48
CA SER A 62 6.75 14.96 -0.82
C SER A 62 5.50 14.77 -1.68
N ILE A 63 5.11 15.78 -2.47
CA ILE A 63 3.98 15.64 -3.40
C ILE A 63 4.24 14.62 -4.51
N ASN A 64 5.45 14.59 -5.08
CA ASN A 64 5.80 13.62 -6.12
C ASN A 64 5.86 12.20 -5.54
N PHE A 65 6.39 12.07 -4.31
CA PHE A 65 6.43 10.80 -3.61
C PHE A 65 5.02 10.31 -3.29
N PHE A 66 4.14 11.17 -2.77
CA PHE A 66 2.72 10.89 -2.54
C PHE A 66 2.03 10.40 -3.82
N LEU A 67 2.17 11.14 -4.93
CA LEU A 67 1.56 10.77 -6.21
C LEU A 67 2.06 9.40 -6.70
N LEU A 68 3.35 9.09 -6.49
CA LEU A 68 3.94 7.82 -6.89
C LEU A 68 3.35 6.66 -6.08
N ILE A 69 3.38 6.72 -4.75
CA ILE A 69 2.88 5.63 -3.89
C ILE A 69 1.36 5.48 -3.98
N PHE A 70 0.63 6.58 -4.19
CA PHE A 70 -0.82 6.53 -4.39
C PHE A 70 -1.19 5.94 -5.74
N ALA A 71 -0.47 6.29 -6.81
CA ALA A 71 -0.64 5.65 -8.11
C ALA A 71 -0.32 4.15 -8.04
N ASP A 72 0.73 3.78 -7.31
CA ASP A 72 1.10 2.38 -7.09
C ASP A 72 -0.03 1.63 -6.35
N ALA A 73 -0.59 2.20 -5.28
CA ALA A 73 -1.73 1.61 -4.58
C ALA A 73 -2.92 1.36 -5.52
N LEU A 74 -3.26 2.31 -6.40
CA LEU A 74 -4.34 2.14 -7.39
C LEU A 74 -4.02 1.04 -8.40
N LEU A 75 -2.77 0.93 -8.86
CA LEU A 75 -2.32 -0.14 -9.75
C LEU A 75 -2.44 -1.51 -9.07
N ILE A 76 -2.00 -1.63 -7.81
CA ILE A 76 -2.11 -2.87 -7.04
C ILE A 76 -3.58 -3.31 -6.95
N PHE A 77 -4.53 -2.38 -6.79
CA PHE A 77 -5.96 -2.71 -6.79
C PHE A 77 -6.44 -3.20 -8.16
N GLY A 78 -5.99 -2.54 -9.23
CA GLY A 78 -6.24 -3.01 -10.59
C GLY A 78 -5.75 -4.43 -10.80
N PHE A 79 -4.50 -4.73 -10.43
CA PHE A 79 -3.92 -6.07 -10.54
C PHE A 79 -4.69 -7.10 -9.70
N GLN A 80 -5.05 -6.76 -8.46
CA GLN A 80 -5.84 -7.63 -7.59
C GLN A 80 -7.17 -8.01 -8.27
N LYS A 81 -7.88 -7.05 -8.87
CA LYS A 81 -9.15 -7.31 -9.57
C LYS A 81 -8.98 -8.15 -10.83
N VAL A 82 -7.89 -7.95 -11.58
CA VAL A 82 -7.56 -8.78 -12.74
C VAL A 82 -7.28 -10.21 -12.30
N ILE A 83 -6.49 -10.42 -11.24
CA ILE A 83 -6.18 -11.75 -10.71
C ILE A 83 -7.44 -12.45 -10.19
N GLU A 84 -8.28 -11.77 -9.41
CA GLU A 84 -9.57 -12.31 -8.92
C GLU A 84 -10.48 -12.75 -10.07
N LYS A 85 -10.42 -12.06 -11.21
CA LYS A 85 -11.19 -12.40 -12.41
C LYS A 85 -10.60 -13.58 -13.18
N LEU A 86 -9.28 -13.67 -13.29
CA LEU A 86 -8.57 -14.75 -13.99
C LEU A 86 -8.58 -16.06 -13.19
N TYR A 87 -8.50 -15.94 -11.87
CA TYR A 87 -8.52 -17.02 -10.91
C TYR A 87 -9.66 -16.78 -9.92
N PRO A 88 -10.93 -16.93 -10.34
CA PRO A 88 -12.04 -16.91 -9.41
C PRO A 88 -11.81 -18.07 -8.43
N ILE A 89 -11.36 -17.76 -7.21
CA ILE A 89 -11.22 -18.76 -6.15
C ILE A 89 -12.57 -19.44 -6.09
N THR A 90 -12.59 -20.73 -6.44
CA THR A 90 -13.80 -21.54 -6.35
C THR A 90 -14.21 -21.50 -4.89
N GLN A 91 -15.18 -20.65 -4.56
CA GLN A 91 -16.00 -20.80 -3.38
C GLN A 91 -16.90 -22.02 -3.65
N ASP A 92 -16.28 -23.19 -3.89
CA ASP A 92 -16.98 -24.44 -3.91
C ASP A 92 -17.28 -24.72 -2.45
N LYS A 93 -18.52 -24.41 -2.10
CA LYS A 93 -19.30 -25.05 -1.05
C LYS A 93 -18.47 -25.99 -0.18
N LEU A 94 -18.12 -25.56 1.02
CA LEU A 94 -17.90 -26.53 2.08
C LEU A 94 -19.16 -27.41 2.11
N PRO A 95 -19.07 -28.74 1.98
CA PRO A 95 -20.23 -29.58 2.26
C PRO A 95 -20.64 -29.28 3.70
N GLU A 96 -21.88 -28.81 3.87
CA GLU A 96 -22.51 -28.72 5.18
C GLU A 96 -22.61 -30.16 5.71
N GLY A 97 -21.63 -30.52 6.54
CA GLY A 97 -21.64 -31.72 7.36
C GLY A 97 -22.28 -31.45 8.70
#